data_AF-A0AB35YFX7-F1
#
_entry.id   AF-A0AB35YFX7-F1
#
_cell.length_a   1.000
_cell.length_b   1.000
_cell.length_c   1.000
_cell.angle_alpha   90.00
_cell.angle_beta   90.00
_cell.angle_gamma   90.00
#
_symmetry.space_group_name_H-M   'P 1'
#
loop_
_entity.id
_entity.type
_entity.pdbx_description
1 polymer ?
#
loop_
_entity_poly.entity_id
_entity_poly.type
_entity_poly.pdbx_seq_one_letter_code
_entity_poly.pdbx_strand_id
1 'polypeptide(L)'
;MSKNNITDVQGNAKLPLPYRDVIDTYYLPIKIVGWMLFSIYSFLAFYKLVIDRLVNVVVVLWEGDYSVGDLGLFDYSSWRLTTNFMPFETIFRYINYSQYFNWDTIIINLLGNLLIFTPMGFLLPLLSKKFRKAGVILCLGFFASLSVETIQFIFTVGSADIDDLILNTIGAWLGYLAYKCLLITPKK
;
A
#
# COMPACT_ATOMS: atom_id res chain seq x y z
N MET A 1 25.29 -33.28 -33.43
CA MET A 1 25.88 -32.32 -32.46
C MET A 1 24.79 -31.37 -32.01
N SER A 2 24.35 -31.52 -30.76
CA SER A 2 23.49 -30.59 -30.05
C SER A 2 24.23 -29.26 -29.85
N LYS A 3 23.53 -28.12 -30.05
CA LYS A 3 23.80 -26.87 -29.33
C LYS A 3 22.60 -25.90 -29.43
N ASN A 4 21.90 -25.87 -28.30
CA ASN A 4 21.36 -24.67 -27.64
C ASN A 4 20.04 -24.08 -28.16
N ASN A 5 18.96 -24.78 -27.79
CA ASN A 5 17.70 -24.13 -27.40
C ASN A 5 17.96 -23.26 -26.16
N ILE A 6 18.38 -22.01 -26.36
CA ILE A 6 18.27 -20.99 -25.31
C ILE A 6 16.83 -20.50 -25.37
N THR A 7 16.03 -20.97 -24.43
CA THR A 7 14.67 -20.51 -24.21
C THR A 7 14.69 -19.00 -23.96
N ASP A 8 14.05 -18.31 -24.89
CA ASP A 8 13.92 -16.86 -24.94
C ASP A 8 13.21 -16.34 -23.69
N VAL A 9 13.90 -15.55 -22.87
CA VAL A 9 13.35 -14.99 -21.63
C VAL A 9 12.31 -13.91 -21.94
N GLN A 10 12.27 -13.32 -23.15
CA GLN A 10 11.36 -12.21 -23.43
C GLN A 10 10.92 -12.17 -24.90
N GLY A 11 9.81 -12.85 -25.19
CA GLY A 11 8.99 -12.51 -26.35
C GLY A 11 8.52 -11.05 -26.27
N ASN A 12 9.18 -10.16 -27.01
CA ASN A 12 8.65 -9.01 -27.75
C ASN A 12 9.78 -8.05 -28.18
N ALA A 13 9.88 -7.82 -29.50
CA ALA A 13 10.73 -6.86 -30.22
C ALA A 13 12.26 -6.94 -29.98
N LYS A 14 13.00 -7.44 -30.99
CA LYS A 14 14.47 -7.32 -31.05
C LYS A 14 14.86 -5.85 -31.26
N LEU A 15 15.31 -5.17 -30.20
CA LEU A 15 16.04 -3.91 -30.34
C LEU A 15 17.35 -4.14 -31.13
N PRO A 16 17.80 -3.16 -31.93
CA PRO A 16 19.09 -3.24 -32.61
C PRO A 16 20.23 -3.41 -31.59
N LEU A 17 21.16 -4.32 -31.90
CA LEU A 17 22.25 -4.80 -31.05
C LEU A 17 23.00 -3.72 -30.23
N PRO A 18 23.36 -2.54 -30.76
CA PRO A 18 24.11 -1.56 -29.95
C PRO A 18 23.32 -0.97 -28.78
N TYR A 19 21.98 -0.94 -28.85
CA TYR A 19 21.14 -0.39 -27.78
C TYR A 19 20.79 -1.45 -26.73
N ARG A 20 20.78 -2.72 -27.13
CA ARG A 20 20.43 -3.86 -26.27
C ARG A 20 21.50 -4.12 -25.22
N ASP A 21 22.78 -4.09 -25.60
CA ASP A 21 23.89 -4.35 -24.67
C ASP A 21 23.99 -3.28 -23.58
N VAL A 22 23.71 -2.02 -23.92
CA VAL A 22 23.64 -0.92 -22.95
C VAL A 22 22.48 -1.13 -21.98
N ILE A 23 21.27 -1.44 -22.47
CA ILE A 23 20.12 -1.70 -21.60
C ILE A 23 20.37 -2.90 -20.69
N ASP A 24 20.88 -4.01 -21.22
CA ASP A 24 21.12 -5.24 -20.46
C ASP A 24 22.18 -5.03 -19.37
N THR A 25 23.18 -4.18 -19.62
CA THR A 25 24.20 -3.79 -18.63
C THR A 25 23.59 -3.04 -17.43
N TYR A 26 22.67 -2.11 -17.68
CA TYR A 26 22.05 -1.30 -16.61
C TYR A 26 20.73 -1.87 -16.06
N TYR A 27 20.13 -2.86 -16.73
CA TYR A 27 18.84 -3.40 -16.34
C TYR A 27 18.86 -4.05 -14.95
N LEU A 28 19.88 -4.88 -14.67
CA LEU A 28 20.02 -5.54 -13.38
C LEU A 28 20.22 -4.55 -12.21
N PRO A 29 21.17 -3.60 -12.27
CA PRO A 29 21.35 -2.63 -11.18
C PRO A 29 20.12 -1.73 -11.00
N ILE A 30 19.48 -1.26 -12.08
CA ILE A 30 18.22 -0.48 -11.98
C ILE A 30 17.14 -1.28 -11.24
N LYS A 31 17.01 -2.57 -11.56
CA LYS A 31 16.03 -3.44 -10.91
C LYS A 31 16.34 -3.67 -9.44
N ILE A 32 17.61 -3.86 -9.07
CA ILE A 32 18.04 -4.02 -7.67
C ILE A 32 17.72 -2.75 -6.87
N VAL A 33 18.11 -1.58 -7.39
CA VAL A 33 17.82 -0.29 -6.75
C VAL A 33 16.31 -0.09 -6.60
N GLY A 34 15.54 -0.42 -7.63
CA GLY A 34 14.08 -0.33 -7.58
C GLY A 34 13.44 -1.22 -6.49
N TRP A 35 13.93 -2.45 -6.32
CA TRP A 35 13.49 -3.33 -5.22
C TRP A 35 13.91 -2.79 -3.85
N MET A 36 15.12 -2.26 -3.71
CA MET A 36 15.56 -1.62 -2.45
C MET A 36 14.66 -0.43 -2.07
N LEU A 37 14.37 0.46 -3.02
CA LEU A 37 13.47 1.59 -2.80
C LEU A 37 12.06 1.13 -2.41
N PHE A 38 11.53 0.11 -3.09
CA PHE A 38 10.23 -0.44 -2.77
C PHE A 38 10.20 -1.07 -1.37
N SER A 39 11.26 -1.78 -0.96
CA SER A 39 11.39 -2.33 0.38
C SER A 39 11.43 -1.26 1.47
N ILE A 40 12.20 -0.18 1.27
CA ILE A 40 12.27 0.95 2.22
C ILE A 40 10.90 1.61 2.34
N TYR A 41 10.24 1.92 1.22
CA TYR A 41 8.90 2.49 1.22
C TYR A 41 7.89 1.57 1.94
N SER A 42 7.92 0.27 1.65
CA SER A 42 6.99 -0.70 2.26
C SER A 42 7.20 -0.78 3.77
N PHE A 43 8.45 -0.73 4.23
CA PHE A 43 8.76 -0.68 5.65
C PHE A 43 8.24 0.61 6.30
N LEU A 44 8.44 1.76 5.67
CA LEU A 44 7.94 3.05 6.19
C LEU A 44 6.40 3.10 6.24
N ALA A 45 5.73 2.59 5.20
CA ALA A 45 4.28 2.52 5.15
C ALA A 45 3.75 1.60 6.25
N PHE A 46 4.33 0.39 6.39
CA PHE A 46 3.95 -0.54 7.45
C PHE A 46 4.25 0.03 8.85
N TYR A 47 5.38 0.72 9.01
CA TYR A 47 5.73 1.37 10.26
C TYR A 47 4.67 2.40 10.66
N LYS A 48 4.30 3.29 9.72
CA LYS A 48 3.31 4.35 9.97
C LYS A 48 1.89 3.82 10.18
N LEU A 49 1.50 2.75 9.51
CA LEU A 49 0.16 2.18 9.63
C LEU A 49 -0.03 1.31 10.88
N VAL A 50 1.02 0.62 11.32
CA VAL A 50 0.92 -0.44 12.33
C VAL A 50 1.93 -0.26 13.46
N ILE A 51 3.24 -0.27 13.15
CA ILE A 51 4.27 -0.38 14.18
C ILE A 51 4.27 0.81 15.14
N ASP A 52 4.16 2.03 14.63
CA ASP A 52 4.10 3.25 15.44
C ASP A 52 3.01 3.15 16.52
N ARG A 53 1.81 2.68 16.13
CA ARG A 53 0.67 2.53 17.03
C ARG A 53 0.87 1.39 18.04
N LEU A 54 1.41 0.25 17.60
CA LEU A 54 1.71 -0.87 18.50
C LEU A 54 2.81 -0.53 19.51
N VAL A 55 3.84 0.20 19.08
CA VAL A 55 4.90 0.69 19.98
C VAL A 55 4.31 1.61 21.03
N ASN A 56 3.40 2.53 20.66
CA ASN A 56 2.73 3.39 21.62
C ASN A 56 1.96 2.59 22.68
N VAL A 57 1.24 1.54 22.29
CA VAL A 57 0.57 0.64 23.25
C VAL A 57 1.55 -0.04 24.20
N VAL A 58 2.65 -0.57 23.67
CA VAL A 58 3.68 -1.24 24.49
C VAL A 58 4.34 -0.28 25.46
N VAL A 59 4.64 0.95 25.03
CA VAL A 59 5.24 1.99 25.88
C VAL A 59 4.31 2.34 27.03
N VAL A 60 3.03 2.59 26.75
CA VAL A 60 2.05 2.94 27.78
C VAL A 60 1.85 1.81 28.80
N LEU A 61 1.83 0.55 28.34
CA LEU A 61 1.77 -0.61 29.24
C LEU A 61 3.06 -0.77 30.08
N TRP A 62 4.21 -0.43 29.52
CA TRP A 62 5.50 -0.51 30.21
C TRP A 62 5.63 0.55 31.31
N GLU A 63 5.11 1.75 31.09
CA GLU A 63 5.08 2.82 32.09
C GLU A 63 4.23 2.45 33.32
N GLY A 64 3.28 1.53 33.16
CA GLY A 64 2.49 0.97 34.26
C GLY A 64 1.30 1.83 34.66
N ASP A 65 1.04 2.92 33.94
CA ASP A 65 -0.08 3.84 34.18
C ASP A 65 -1.43 3.24 33.77
N TYR A 66 -1.43 2.25 32.86
CA TYR A 66 -2.63 1.61 32.32
C TYR A 66 -2.45 0.10 32.24
N SER A 67 -3.54 -0.63 32.50
CA SER A 67 -3.61 -2.06 32.23
C SER A 67 -4.10 -2.34 30.80
N VAL A 68 -3.95 -3.59 30.37
CA VAL A 68 -4.47 -4.08 29.08
C VAL A 68 -5.97 -3.80 28.92
N GLY A 69 -6.74 -3.91 30.02
CA GLY A 69 -8.18 -3.65 30.01
C GLY A 69 -8.53 -2.16 29.89
N ASP A 70 -7.72 -1.27 30.47
CA ASP A 70 -7.94 0.18 30.40
C ASP A 70 -7.70 0.73 28.99
N LEU A 71 -6.82 0.08 28.23
CA LEU A 71 -6.58 0.38 26.82
C LEU A 71 -7.63 -0.23 25.88
N GLY A 72 -8.58 -1.01 26.40
CA GLY A 72 -9.62 -1.66 25.61
C GLY A 72 -9.11 -2.83 24.76
N LEU A 73 -7.91 -3.34 25.04
CA LEU A 73 -7.34 -4.47 24.29
C LEU A 73 -8.15 -5.74 24.55
N PHE A 74 -8.62 -6.37 23.48
CA PHE A 74 -9.47 -7.56 23.52
C PHE A 74 -10.80 -7.37 24.28
N ASP A 75 -11.28 -6.13 24.38
CA ASP A 75 -12.61 -5.82 24.92
C ASP A 75 -13.63 -5.56 23.79
N TYR A 76 -14.78 -6.23 23.87
CA TYR A 76 -15.83 -6.12 22.86
C TYR A 76 -16.41 -4.71 22.78
N SER A 77 -16.57 -4.02 23.91
CA SER A 77 -17.14 -2.66 23.93
C SER A 77 -16.21 -1.69 23.21
N SER A 78 -14.91 -1.83 23.46
CA SER A 78 -13.85 -1.06 22.82
C SER A 78 -13.80 -1.33 21.31
N TRP A 79 -13.78 -2.59 20.88
CA TRP A 79 -13.87 -2.94 19.45
C TRP A 79 -15.10 -2.34 18.78
N ARG A 80 -16.27 -2.37 19.42
CA ARG A 80 -17.48 -1.77 18.85
C ARG A 80 -17.36 -0.25 18.65
N LEU A 81 -16.60 0.45 19.49
CA LEU A 81 -16.42 1.90 19.41
C LEU A 81 -15.31 2.32 18.44
N THR A 82 -14.29 1.47 18.23
CA THR A 82 -13.13 1.77 17.39
C THR A 82 -13.22 1.15 15.99
N THR A 83 -14.41 0.74 15.55
CA THR A 83 -14.60 0.06 14.27
C THR A 83 -15.74 0.65 13.47
N ASN A 84 -15.49 0.81 12.18
CA ASN A 84 -16.51 1.13 11.20
C ASN A 84 -16.50 0.08 10.08
N PHE A 85 -17.56 -0.73 10.04
CA PHE A 85 -17.79 -1.69 8.96
C PHE A 85 -18.84 -1.20 7.94
N MET A 86 -19.42 -0.01 8.13
CA MET A 86 -20.37 0.55 7.18
C MET A 86 -19.62 1.32 6.10
N PRO A 87 -19.68 0.86 4.83
CA PRO A 87 -18.99 1.53 3.75
C PRO A 87 -19.57 2.93 3.51
N PHE A 88 -18.65 3.86 3.26
CA PHE A 88 -18.81 5.29 3.03
C PHE A 88 -19.28 6.11 4.22
N GLU A 89 -19.46 5.51 5.41
CA GLU A 89 -19.91 6.24 6.60
C GLU A 89 -18.91 7.32 7.00
N THR A 90 -17.62 6.99 7.08
CA THR A 90 -16.57 7.93 7.48
C THR A 90 -16.35 9.01 6.43
N ILE A 91 -16.37 8.65 5.15
CA ILE A 91 -16.29 9.62 4.05
C ILE A 91 -17.46 10.61 4.12
N PHE A 92 -18.70 10.13 4.23
CA PHE A 92 -19.86 11.01 4.32
C PHE A 92 -19.88 11.82 5.62
N ARG A 93 -19.37 11.25 6.72
CA ARG A 93 -19.21 11.99 7.98
C ARG A 93 -18.25 13.16 7.81
N TYR A 94 -17.11 12.99 7.16
CA TYR A 94 -16.21 14.12 6.87
C TYR A 94 -16.82 15.15 5.92
N ILE A 95 -17.61 14.74 4.92
CA ILE A 95 -18.24 15.67 3.99
C ILE A 95 -19.34 16.48 4.68
N ASN A 96 -20.30 15.81 5.33
CA ASN A 96 -21.49 16.43 5.89
C ASN A 96 -21.23 17.18 7.20
N TYR A 97 -20.22 16.75 7.96
CA TYR A 97 -19.86 17.30 9.26
C TYR A 97 -18.46 17.93 9.27
N SER A 98 -17.94 18.33 8.10
CA SER A 98 -16.60 18.94 7.93
C SER A 98 -16.32 20.08 8.91
N GLN A 99 -17.32 20.89 9.25
CA GLN A 99 -17.22 21.99 10.21
C GLN A 99 -16.81 21.58 11.65
N TYR A 100 -16.96 20.30 12.00
CA TYR A 100 -16.59 19.76 13.31
C TYR A 100 -15.20 19.13 13.34
N PHE A 101 -14.51 19.07 12.20
CA PHE A 101 -13.19 18.48 12.08
C PHE A 101 -12.18 19.52 11.58
N ASN A 102 -10.93 19.37 12.01
CA ASN A 102 -9.84 20.12 11.41
C ASN A 102 -9.60 19.62 9.98
N TRP A 103 -9.37 20.55 9.05
CA TRP A 103 -9.10 20.23 7.65
C TRP A 103 -7.91 19.28 7.49
N ASP A 104 -6.87 19.45 8.29
CA ASP A 104 -5.69 18.59 8.28
C ASP A 104 -6.05 17.13 8.60
N THR A 105 -6.96 16.90 9.55
CA THR A 105 -7.43 15.56 9.91
C THR A 105 -8.19 14.92 8.76
N ILE A 106 -9.09 15.67 8.12
CA ILE A 106 -9.87 15.18 6.98
C ILE A 106 -8.91 14.80 5.83
N ILE A 107 -7.96 15.67 5.51
CA ILE A 107 -6.99 15.45 4.44
C ILE A 107 -6.11 14.24 4.75
N ILE A 108 -5.56 14.14 5.95
CA ILE A 108 -4.69 13.02 6.31
C ILE A 108 -5.45 11.69 6.29
N ASN A 109 -6.68 11.65 6.80
CA ASN A 109 -7.46 10.40 6.82
C ASN A 109 -7.94 10.00 5.42
N LEU A 110 -8.43 10.92 4.60
CA LEU A 110 -8.91 10.57 3.26
C LEU A 110 -7.77 10.43 2.25
N LEU A 111 -6.95 11.48 2.12
CA LEU A 111 -5.88 11.53 1.13
C LEU A 111 -4.66 10.73 1.57
N GLY A 112 -4.33 10.70 2.86
CA GLY A 112 -3.22 9.89 3.37
C GLY A 112 -3.43 8.40 3.11
N ASN A 113 -4.62 7.87 3.41
CA ASN A 113 -4.96 6.48 3.10
C ASN A 113 -4.98 6.24 1.58
N LEU A 114 -5.58 7.12 0.79
CA LEU A 114 -5.51 6.98 -0.67
C LEU A 114 -4.05 6.96 -1.21
N LEU A 115 -3.19 7.84 -0.70
CA LEU A 115 -1.84 7.98 -1.22
C LEU A 115 -0.85 6.96 -0.69
N ILE A 116 -1.07 6.39 0.50
CA ILE A 116 -0.08 5.49 1.11
C ILE A 116 0.15 4.22 0.29
N PHE A 117 -0.85 3.73 -0.45
CA PHE A 117 -0.75 2.54 -1.32
C PHE A 117 -0.53 2.88 -2.80
N THR A 118 -0.61 4.16 -3.16
CA THR A 118 -0.39 4.62 -4.55
C THR A 118 1.01 4.26 -5.08
N PRO A 119 2.13 4.47 -4.34
CA PRO A 119 3.45 4.07 -4.81
C PRO A 119 3.58 2.55 -5.03
N MET A 120 2.93 1.72 -4.22
CA MET A 120 2.91 0.27 -4.43
C MET A 120 2.29 -0.09 -5.78
N GLY A 121 1.14 0.51 -6.10
CA GLY A 121 0.45 0.28 -7.37
C GLY A 121 1.26 0.71 -8.60
N PHE A 122 2.11 1.71 -8.44
CA PHE A 122 2.99 2.22 -9.50
C PHE A 122 4.30 1.42 -9.63
N LEU A 123 4.98 1.15 -8.52
CA LEU A 123 6.32 0.55 -8.51
C LEU A 123 6.29 -0.95 -8.81
N LEU A 124 5.35 -1.72 -8.25
CA LEU A 124 5.28 -3.16 -8.48
C LEU A 124 5.24 -3.58 -9.97
N PRO A 125 4.36 -3.02 -10.83
CA PRO A 125 4.32 -3.38 -12.25
C PRO A 125 5.56 -2.91 -13.03
N LEU A 126 6.26 -1.88 -12.54
CA LEU A 126 7.53 -1.41 -13.07
C LEU A 126 8.67 -2.39 -12.76
N LEU A 127 8.72 -2.93 -11.54
CA LEU A 127 9.77 -3.83 -11.05
C LEU A 127 9.63 -5.27 -11.55
N SER A 128 8.40 -5.73 -11.82
CA SER A 128 8.16 -7.11 -12.25
C SER A 128 6.96 -7.27 -13.17
N LYS A 129 7.16 -8.04 -14.25
CA LYS A 129 6.12 -8.39 -15.22
C LYS A 129 4.91 -9.10 -14.59
N LYS A 130 5.12 -9.80 -13.46
CA LYS A 130 4.06 -10.52 -12.74
C LYS A 130 2.94 -9.59 -12.22
N PHE A 131 3.29 -8.35 -11.89
CA PHE A 131 2.37 -7.37 -11.31
C PHE A 131 1.74 -6.43 -12.34
N ARG A 132 1.99 -6.63 -13.65
CA ARG A 132 1.45 -5.78 -14.73
C ARG A 132 -0.04 -6.00 -15.02
N LYS A 133 -0.70 -6.93 -14.31
CA LYS A 133 -2.13 -7.16 -14.40
C LYS A 133 -2.85 -6.33 -13.33
N ALA A 134 -3.82 -5.52 -13.74
CA ALA A 134 -4.60 -4.69 -12.82
C ALA A 134 -5.19 -5.48 -11.65
N GLY A 135 -5.77 -6.66 -11.91
CA GLY A 135 -6.35 -7.52 -10.87
C GLY A 135 -5.32 -7.97 -9.82
N VAL A 136 -4.05 -8.17 -10.18
CA VAL A 136 -3.01 -8.54 -9.21
C VAL A 136 -2.72 -7.37 -8.27
N ILE A 137 -2.62 -6.14 -8.78
CA ILE A 137 -2.42 -4.94 -7.95
C ILE A 137 -3.63 -4.69 -7.05
N LEU A 138 -4.85 -4.83 -7.57
CA LEU A 138 -6.07 -4.69 -6.79
C LEU A 138 -6.14 -5.70 -5.65
N CYS A 139 -5.89 -7.00 -5.94
CA CYS A 139 -5.85 -8.02 -4.89
C CYS A 139 -4.77 -7.74 -3.84
N LEU A 140 -3.56 -7.34 -4.28
CA LEU A 140 -2.48 -7.02 -3.34
C LEU A 140 -2.84 -5.79 -2.47
N GLY A 141 -3.38 -4.73 -3.07
CA GLY A 141 -3.87 -3.56 -2.34
C GLY A 141 -4.95 -3.91 -1.32
N PHE A 142 -5.96 -4.67 -1.75
CA PHE A 142 -7.04 -5.12 -0.90
C PHE A 142 -6.54 -5.97 0.27
N PHE A 143 -5.77 -7.04 0.02
CA PHE A 143 -5.31 -7.93 1.09
C PHE A 143 -4.28 -7.28 2.00
N ALA A 144 -3.39 -6.43 1.48
CA ALA A 144 -2.45 -5.68 2.30
C ALA A 144 -3.20 -4.71 3.24
N SER A 145 -4.20 -3.99 2.72
CA SER A 145 -5.00 -3.08 3.54
C SER A 145 -5.86 -3.83 4.54
N LEU A 146 -6.49 -4.93 4.13
CA LEU A 146 -7.26 -5.80 5.03
C LEU A 146 -6.38 -6.32 6.17
N SER A 147 -5.13 -6.68 5.89
CA SER A 147 -4.20 -7.11 6.93
C SER A 147 -3.89 -5.99 7.92
N VAL A 148 -3.69 -4.76 7.44
CA VAL A 148 -3.49 -3.58 8.30
C VAL A 148 -4.72 -3.31 9.16
N GLU A 149 -5.91 -3.22 8.56
CA GLU A 149 -7.17 -2.98 9.29
C GLU A 149 -7.45 -4.08 10.31
N THR A 150 -7.14 -5.34 9.97
CA THR A 150 -7.32 -6.48 10.90
C THR A 150 -6.39 -6.37 12.10
N ILE A 151 -5.13 -5.93 11.92
CA ILE A 151 -4.22 -5.70 13.04
C ILE A 151 -4.74 -4.55 13.92
N GLN A 152 -5.20 -3.47 13.29
CA GLN A 152 -5.78 -2.33 14.01
C GLN A 152 -7.03 -2.71 14.80
N PHE A 153 -7.88 -3.57 14.23
CA PHE A 153 -9.04 -4.15 14.89
C PHE A 153 -8.65 -4.97 16.12
N ILE A 154 -7.77 -5.97 15.95
CA ILE A 154 -7.42 -6.92 17.01
C ILE A 154 -6.79 -6.21 18.22
N PHE A 155 -5.83 -5.31 17.95
CA PHE A 155 -5.11 -4.59 18.99
C PHE A 155 -5.76 -3.26 19.36
N THR A 156 -6.95 -2.96 18.82
CA THR A 156 -7.69 -1.72 19.16
C THR A 156 -6.81 -0.47 18.95
N VAL A 157 -5.90 -0.55 17.96
CA VAL A 157 -4.89 0.49 17.69
C VAL A 157 -5.36 1.40 16.56
N GLY A 158 -6.01 2.50 16.95
CA GLY A 158 -6.65 3.42 16.03
C GLY A 158 -8.10 3.02 15.75
N SER A 159 -8.62 3.44 14.60
CA SER A 159 -9.97 3.10 14.15
C SER A 159 -9.86 2.19 12.95
N ALA A 160 -10.31 0.94 13.07
CA ALA A 160 -10.37 0.06 11.91
C ALA A 160 -11.57 0.48 11.06
N ASP A 161 -11.34 0.84 9.81
CA ASP A 161 -12.36 1.47 8.97
C ASP A 161 -12.40 0.83 7.58
N ILE A 162 -13.58 0.36 7.18
CA ILE A 162 -13.79 -0.18 5.84
C ILE A 162 -13.54 0.88 4.76
N ASP A 163 -13.73 2.17 5.07
CA ASP A 163 -13.44 3.27 4.15
C ASP A 163 -11.94 3.39 3.89
N ASP A 164 -11.10 3.18 4.91
CA ASP A 164 -9.65 3.20 4.78
C ASP A 164 -9.17 2.03 3.91
N LEU A 165 -9.79 0.86 4.06
CA LEU A 165 -9.56 -0.28 3.16
C LEU A 165 -9.91 0.04 1.71
N ILE A 166 -11.05 0.68 1.48
CA ILE A 166 -11.49 1.09 0.15
C ILE A 166 -10.52 2.12 -0.43
N LEU A 167 -10.17 3.15 0.34
CA LEU A 167 -9.25 4.22 -0.09
C LEU A 167 -7.86 3.67 -0.43
N ASN A 168 -7.28 2.82 0.41
CA ASN A 168 -6.00 2.16 0.15
C ASN A 168 -6.05 1.31 -1.14
N THR A 169 -7.15 0.58 -1.36
CA THR A 169 -7.35 -0.24 -2.57
C THR A 169 -7.47 0.63 -3.82
N ILE A 170 -8.23 1.73 -3.75
CA ILE A 170 -8.33 2.72 -4.84
C ILE A 170 -6.97 3.37 -5.08
N GLY A 171 -6.21 3.67 -4.02
CA GLY A 171 -4.85 4.19 -4.10
C GLY A 171 -3.93 3.29 -4.93
N ALA A 172 -3.90 2.00 -4.61
CA ALA A 172 -3.16 1.01 -5.38
C ALA A 172 -3.60 0.98 -6.86
N TRP A 173 -4.89 1.12 -7.13
CA TRP A 173 -5.42 1.19 -8.49
C TRP A 173 -4.99 2.47 -9.23
N LEU A 174 -5.05 3.63 -8.58
CA LEU A 174 -4.60 4.91 -9.14
C LEU A 174 -3.10 4.88 -9.46
N GLY A 175 -2.28 4.27 -8.59
CA GLY A 175 -0.86 4.05 -8.86
C GLY A 175 -0.62 3.18 -10.10
N TYR A 176 -1.42 2.12 -10.28
CA TYR A 176 -1.37 1.28 -11.47
C TYR A 176 -1.80 2.04 -12.74
N LEU A 177 -2.84 2.87 -12.65
CA LEU A 177 -3.25 3.73 -13.76
C LEU A 177 -2.15 4.73 -14.13
N ALA A 178 -1.49 5.34 -13.15
CA ALA A 178 -0.35 6.22 -13.39
C ALA A 178 0.79 5.48 -14.11
N TYR A 179 1.11 4.25 -13.71
CA TYR A 179 2.07 3.38 -14.40
C TYR A 179 1.65 3.13 -15.86
N LYS A 180 0.37 2.85 -16.09
CA LYS A 180 -0.17 2.62 -17.43
C LYS A 180 -0.09 3.88 -18.27
N CYS A 181 -0.47 5.04 -17.76
CA CYS A 181 -0.41 6.31 -18.49
C CYS A 181 1.04 6.68 -18.88
N LEU A 182 2.00 6.49 -17.97
CA LEU A 182 3.42 6.74 -18.22
C LEU A 182 3.98 5.83 -19.32
N LEU A 183 3.57 4.56 -19.36
CA LEU A 183 4.05 3.61 -20.38
C LEU A 183 3.22 3.59 -21.68
N ILE A 184 2.04 4.23 -21.70
CA ILE A 184 1.16 4.29 -22.89
C ILE A 184 1.43 5.54 -23.75
N THR A 185 2.28 6.47 -23.32
CA THR A 185 2.64 7.66 -24.12
C THR A 185 4.08 7.62 -24.65
N PRO A 186 4.34 7.93 -25.94
CA PRO A 186 3.64 7.50 -27.16
C PRO A 186 4.56 6.65 -28.07
N LYS A 187 3.97 5.78 -28.90
CA LYS A 187 4.56 5.50 -30.23
C LYS A 187 4.57 6.83 -30.99
N LYS A 188 5.72 7.51 -31.08
CA LYS A 188 6.03 8.39 -32.20
C LYS A 188 6.98 7.64 -33.11
#